data_AF-A0A2D9KW35-F1
#
_entry.id   AF-A0A2D9KW35-F1
#
_cell.length_a   1.000
_cell.length_b   1.000
_cell.length_c   1.000
_cell.angle_alpha   90.00
_cell.angle_beta   90.00
_cell.angle_gamma   90.00
#
_symmetry.space_group_name_H-M   'P 1'
#
loop_
_entity.id
_entity.type
_entity.pdbx_description
1 polymer ?
#
loop_
_entity_poly.entity_id
_entity_poly.type
_entity_poly.pdbx_seq_one_letter_code
_entity_poly.pdbx_strand_id
1 'polypeptide(L)'
;MDRARTGSTIIAAILAVIVLLLFGYLLWSDAPPNRSELTVDPPIEVIEPELPLEIIRSADEVPDSETIREQEAEAFVDNLANSDTDTIIINEYNDMFVRPDSIIALPELEQRVTTLKSLMDDTSLSDDTPVTIRYTEETREKTTLQELETQEEDHIAPITIVTEQGETITAPLVELLKREDIDQQAPVTQIRKQKQVKQLKAGALAESGIPENQEISVTISRGVQKLDIAELIDSDSEEMQDSLFYLHRVTEEDIQGLWGIIQTGLIRNFRQGIRLQRDGSEQKVSVLIPADADEPLPTGLSSFLGKILHDKVSTSYVYNFNTHTMGYDPDLIRPGQELILIRFSSDEIKQIYQFFAEQRNNTTETFAIGR
;
A
#
# COMPACT_ATOMS: atom_id res chain seq x y z
N MET A 1 -54.79 43.06 7.56
CA MET A 1 -53.43 43.34 8.08
C MET A 1 -52.87 41.98 8.49
N ASP A 2 -51.80 41.44 7.91
CA ASP A 2 -50.60 42.09 7.40
C ASP A 2 -50.05 41.48 6.10
N ARG A 3 -49.57 42.38 5.24
CA ARG A 3 -48.63 42.13 4.15
C ARG A 3 -47.22 42.22 4.73
N ALA A 4 -46.42 41.15 4.65
CA ALA A 4 -44.95 41.26 4.62
C ALA A 4 -44.32 39.86 4.46
N ARG A 5 -43.86 39.51 3.24
CA ARG A 5 -42.69 38.61 3.04
C ARG A 5 -42.27 38.37 1.58
N THR A 6 -42.78 39.11 0.60
CA THR A 6 -42.33 39.03 -0.81
C THR A 6 -41.25 40.05 -1.21
N GLY A 7 -40.80 40.90 -0.28
CA GLY A 7 -39.82 41.95 -0.58
C GLY A 7 -38.34 41.52 -0.51
N SER A 8 -38.00 40.46 0.22
CA SER A 8 -36.59 40.13 0.51
C SER A 8 -35.88 39.33 -0.59
N THR A 9 -36.61 38.53 -1.38
CA THR A 9 -36.01 37.65 -2.40
C THR A 9 -35.73 38.38 -3.71
N ILE A 10 -36.59 39.35 -4.07
CA ILE A 10 -36.42 40.15 -5.29
C ILE A 10 -35.21 41.11 -5.15
N ILE A 11 -35.03 41.71 -3.97
CA ILE A 11 -33.89 42.60 -3.71
C ILE A 11 -32.56 41.83 -3.78
N ALA A 12 -32.51 40.60 -3.25
CA ALA A 12 -31.33 39.74 -3.32
C ALA A 12 -31.00 39.32 -4.76
N ALA A 13 -32.01 39.00 -5.57
CA ALA A 13 -31.81 38.63 -6.97
C ALA A 13 -31.31 39.81 -7.82
N ILE A 14 -31.82 41.03 -7.59
CA ILE A 14 -31.35 42.23 -8.28
C ILE A 14 -29.90 42.55 -7.90
N LEU A 15 -29.53 42.39 -6.61
CA LEU A 15 -28.16 42.59 -6.14
C LEU A 15 -27.18 41.59 -6.78
N ALA A 16 -27.57 40.32 -6.92
CA ALA A 16 -26.76 39.30 -7.58
C ALA A 16 -26.49 39.63 -9.06
N VAL A 17 -27.50 40.14 -9.78
CA VAL A 17 -27.34 40.55 -11.18
C VAL A 17 -26.44 41.78 -11.31
N ILE A 18 -26.53 42.74 -10.40
CA ILE A 18 -25.64 43.91 -10.38
C ILE A 18 -24.19 43.48 -10.14
N VAL A 19 -23.94 42.55 -9.22
CA VAL A 19 -22.59 42.02 -8.95
C VAL A 19 -22.04 41.31 -10.19
N LEU A 20 -22.84 40.51 -10.88
CA LEU A 20 -22.41 39.83 -12.12
C LEU A 20 -22.08 40.81 -13.25
N LEU A 21 -22.87 41.88 -13.41
CA LEU A 21 -22.58 42.93 -14.40
C LEU A 21 -21.31 43.71 -14.06
N LEU A 22 -21.06 43.99 -12.78
CA LEU A 22 -19.84 44.66 -12.32
C LEU A 22 -18.60 43.79 -12.54
N PHE A 23 -18.71 42.49 -12.28
CA PHE A 23 -17.63 41.53 -12.51
C PHE A 23 -17.34 41.33 -14.00
N GLY A 24 -18.38 41.25 -14.83
CA GLY A 24 -18.25 41.19 -16.29
C GLY A 24 -17.61 42.47 -16.87
N TYR A 25 -17.97 43.63 -16.35
CA TYR A 25 -17.36 44.90 -16.75
C TYR A 25 -15.88 44.99 -16.35
N LEU A 26 -15.52 44.53 -15.14
CA LEU A 26 -14.13 44.50 -14.69
C LEU A 26 -13.25 43.61 -15.57
N LEU A 27 -13.73 42.40 -15.91
CA LEU A 27 -13.02 41.48 -16.82
C LEU A 27 -12.86 42.06 -18.24
N TRP A 28 -13.84 42.83 -18.72
CA TRP A 28 -13.74 43.48 -20.03
C TRP A 28 -12.83 44.72 -20.00
N SER A 29 -12.80 45.46 -18.89
CA SER A 29 -11.99 46.68 -18.76
C SER A 29 -10.49 46.44 -18.56
N ASP A 30 -10.09 45.22 -18.21
CA ASP A 30 -8.68 44.86 -17.91
C ASP A 30 -7.97 44.16 -19.09
N ALA A 31 -8.45 44.35 -20.31
CA ALA A 31 -7.75 43.93 -21.53
C ALA A 31 -6.84 45.07 -22.04
N PRO A 32 -5.52 45.07 -21.78
CA PRO A 32 -4.65 46.11 -22.31
C PRO A 32 -4.43 45.92 -23.83
N PRO A 33 -4.56 46.99 -24.64
CA PRO A 33 -4.04 46.99 -25.99
C PRO A 33 -2.58 47.42 -25.92
N ASN A 34 -1.63 46.60 -26.38
CA ASN A 34 -0.35 47.14 -26.84
C ASN A 34 0.37 46.18 -27.80
N ARG A 35 0.22 46.48 -29.09
CA ARG A 35 1.29 46.30 -30.07
C ARG A 35 2.35 47.37 -29.76
N SER A 36 3.56 46.95 -29.44
CA SER A 36 4.74 47.80 -29.56
C SER A 36 5.57 47.28 -30.72
N GLU A 37 5.37 47.90 -31.88
CA GLU A 37 6.38 47.93 -32.95
C GLU A 37 7.62 48.62 -32.37
N LEU A 38 8.76 47.93 -32.36
CA LEU A 38 10.06 48.55 -32.12
C LEU A 38 10.92 48.34 -33.35
N THR A 39 10.80 49.29 -34.28
CA THR A 39 11.72 49.48 -35.39
C THR A 39 13.04 49.99 -34.81
N VAL A 40 14.11 49.21 -34.92
CA VAL A 40 15.48 49.70 -34.73
C VAL A 40 16.32 49.21 -35.91
N ASP A 41 16.54 50.13 -36.84
CA ASP A 41 17.59 50.16 -37.87
C ASP A 41 18.69 51.09 -37.29
N PRO A 42 19.99 50.78 -37.35
CA PRO A 42 20.75 50.45 -38.57
C PRO A 42 21.18 48.97 -38.67
N PRO A 43 21.60 48.49 -39.85
CA PRO A 43 21.91 47.08 -40.08
C PRO A 43 23.19 46.70 -39.36
N ILE A 44 23.12 45.70 -38.48
CA ILE A 44 24.31 44.96 -38.06
C ILE A 44 24.60 43.98 -39.18
N GLU A 45 25.70 44.19 -39.90
CA GLU A 45 26.31 43.18 -40.77
C GLU A 45 26.74 41.99 -39.90
N VAL A 46 25.87 40.99 -39.80
CA VAL A 46 26.29 39.66 -39.36
C VAL A 46 26.89 38.98 -40.57
N ILE A 47 28.22 38.90 -40.59
CA ILE A 47 28.96 38.04 -41.49
C ILE A 47 28.51 36.60 -41.18
N GLU A 48 27.70 36.01 -42.06
CA GLU A 48 27.42 34.57 -42.05
C GLU A 48 28.73 33.84 -42.41
N PRO A 49 29.34 33.03 -41.52
CA PRO A 49 30.18 31.98 -42.02
C PRO A 49 29.27 31.00 -42.76
N GLU A 50 29.51 30.78 -44.06
CA GLU A 50 29.02 29.62 -44.81
C GLU A 50 29.57 28.35 -44.14
N LEU A 51 28.94 27.94 -43.04
CA LEU A 51 29.01 26.58 -42.56
C LEU A 51 28.12 25.77 -43.51
N PRO A 52 28.58 24.63 -44.04
CA PRO A 52 27.74 23.82 -44.90
C PRO A 52 26.45 23.51 -44.14
N LEU A 53 25.32 23.82 -44.77
CA LEU A 53 24.03 23.24 -44.40
C LEU A 53 24.16 21.72 -44.60
N GLU A 54 24.74 21.04 -43.63
CA GLU A 54 24.37 19.67 -43.38
C GLU A 54 22.88 19.73 -43.08
N ILE A 55 22.10 19.17 -43.99
CA ILE A 55 20.74 18.73 -43.71
C ILE A 55 20.90 17.83 -42.48
N ILE A 56 20.67 18.38 -41.29
CA ILE A 56 20.35 17.58 -40.13
C ILE A 56 19.07 16.89 -40.58
N ARG A 57 19.22 15.65 -41.09
CA ARG A 57 18.11 14.72 -41.18
C ARG A 57 17.51 14.76 -39.81
N SER A 58 16.27 15.23 -39.73
CA SER A 58 15.48 15.29 -38.52
C SER A 58 15.83 14.06 -37.70
N ALA A 59 16.47 14.32 -36.57
CA ALA A 59 16.77 13.32 -35.57
C ALA A 59 15.49 12.53 -35.32
N ASP A 60 15.67 11.23 -35.09
CA ASP A 60 14.66 10.23 -34.79
C ASP A 60 13.36 10.84 -34.27
N GLU A 61 12.24 10.53 -34.95
CA GLU A 61 10.90 10.88 -34.48
C GLU A 61 10.83 10.61 -32.98
N VAL A 62 10.71 11.66 -32.17
CA VAL A 62 10.46 11.51 -30.74
C VAL A 62 9.20 10.65 -30.64
N PRO A 63 9.25 9.46 -30.03
CA PRO A 63 8.13 8.54 -30.04
C PRO A 63 6.89 9.23 -29.50
N ASP A 64 5.74 9.02 -30.16
CA ASP A 64 4.46 9.55 -29.71
C ASP A 64 4.17 9.10 -28.28
N SER A 65 3.51 9.95 -27.49
CA SER A 65 3.14 9.71 -26.10
C SER A 65 2.44 8.35 -25.86
N GLU A 66 1.64 7.92 -26.84
CA GLU A 66 1.00 6.60 -26.83
C GLU A 66 2.02 5.46 -26.99
N THR A 67 2.97 5.60 -27.92
CA THR A 67 4.03 4.60 -28.14
C THR A 67 5.00 4.51 -26.96
N ILE A 68 5.31 5.63 -26.31
CA ILE A 68 6.12 5.65 -25.07
C ILE A 68 5.41 4.86 -23.97
N ARG A 69 4.10 5.05 -23.82
CA ARG A 69 3.31 4.38 -22.80
C ARG A 69 3.15 2.89 -23.06
N GLU A 70 3.01 2.48 -24.32
CA GLU A 70 3.02 1.05 -24.70
C GLU A 70 4.35 0.39 -24.32
N GLN A 71 5.47 1.03 -24.66
CA GLN A 71 6.81 0.54 -24.29
C GLN A 71 7.01 0.50 -22.77
N GLU A 72 6.51 1.51 -22.04
CA GLU A 72 6.54 1.51 -20.57
C GLU A 72 5.69 0.38 -19.99
N ALA A 73 4.51 0.11 -20.56
CA ALA A 73 3.62 -0.96 -20.12
C ALA A 73 4.26 -2.34 -20.36
N GLU A 74 4.90 -2.56 -21.51
CA GLU A 74 5.63 -3.79 -21.82
C GLU A 74 6.80 -4.01 -20.84
N ALA A 75 7.64 -2.98 -20.66
CA ALA A 75 8.73 -3.07 -19.71
C ALA A 75 8.23 -3.20 -18.26
N PHE A 76 7.06 -2.66 -17.93
CA PHE A 76 6.41 -2.85 -16.63
C PHE A 76 6.10 -4.33 -16.38
N VAL A 77 5.47 -5.02 -17.33
CA VAL A 77 5.18 -6.46 -17.20
C VAL A 77 6.46 -7.26 -17.05
N ASP A 78 7.47 -6.99 -17.89
CA ASP A 78 8.71 -7.76 -17.90
C ASP A 78 9.49 -7.70 -16.59
N ASN A 79 9.43 -6.54 -15.91
CA ASN A 79 10.12 -6.30 -14.63
C ASN A 79 9.23 -6.54 -13.41
N LEU A 80 7.95 -6.87 -13.59
CA LEU A 80 7.02 -7.07 -12.48
C LEU A 80 7.31 -8.39 -11.74
N ALA A 81 7.70 -9.43 -12.48
CA ALA A 81 8.20 -10.68 -11.91
C ALA A 81 9.74 -10.66 -11.93
N ASN A 82 10.36 -10.81 -10.76
CA ASN A 82 11.82 -10.88 -10.66
C ASN A 82 12.36 -12.13 -11.36
N SER A 83 13.12 -11.94 -12.43
CA SER A 83 13.70 -13.00 -13.27
C SER A 83 14.95 -13.66 -12.66
N ASP A 84 15.51 -13.09 -11.59
CA ASP A 84 16.90 -13.36 -11.16
C ASP A 84 17.06 -14.42 -10.05
N THR A 85 15.98 -15.09 -9.62
CA THR A 85 16.03 -16.07 -8.52
C THR A 85 15.50 -17.44 -8.91
N ASP A 86 16.38 -18.45 -8.88
CA ASP A 86 16.07 -19.88 -9.11
C ASP A 86 15.02 -20.46 -8.14
N THR A 87 14.77 -19.81 -7.00
CA THR A 87 13.73 -20.20 -6.05
C THR A 87 13.22 -18.97 -5.31
N ILE A 88 11.91 -18.76 -5.37
CA ILE A 88 11.23 -17.59 -4.80
C ILE A 88 10.59 -17.95 -3.46
N ILE A 89 11.02 -17.34 -2.36
CA ILE A 89 10.44 -17.63 -1.03
C ILE A 89 9.18 -16.80 -0.80
N ILE A 90 8.04 -17.48 -0.59
CA ILE A 90 6.74 -16.84 -0.33
C ILE A 90 6.44 -16.87 1.17
N ASN A 91 6.52 -15.70 1.80
CA ASN A 91 6.20 -15.49 3.23
C ASN A 91 4.87 -14.75 3.38
N GLU A 92 4.30 -14.79 4.58
CA GLU A 92 3.23 -13.85 4.96
C GLU A 92 3.72 -12.40 4.74
N TYR A 93 2.85 -11.53 4.23
CA TYR A 93 3.11 -10.12 3.94
C TYR A 93 4.13 -9.82 2.82
N ASN A 94 4.66 -10.83 2.15
CA ASN A 94 5.61 -10.69 1.05
C ASN A 94 5.03 -11.22 -0.26
N ASP A 95 3.99 -10.55 -0.72
CA ASP A 95 3.27 -10.92 -1.94
C ASP A 95 4.03 -10.47 -3.18
N MET A 96 3.94 -11.23 -4.26
CA MET A 96 4.71 -10.94 -5.48
C MET A 96 4.12 -11.58 -6.72
N PHE A 97 4.47 -11.01 -7.87
CA PHE A 97 4.25 -11.62 -9.17
C PHE A 97 5.39 -12.59 -9.49
N VAL A 98 5.01 -13.77 -9.99
CA VAL A 98 5.95 -14.79 -10.48
C VAL A 98 5.56 -15.23 -11.88
N ARG A 99 6.52 -15.82 -12.59
CA ARG A 99 6.27 -16.44 -13.90
C ARG A 99 5.78 -17.88 -13.73
N PRO A 100 5.14 -18.46 -14.75
CA PRO A 100 4.56 -19.81 -14.66
C PRO A 100 5.62 -20.91 -14.49
N ASP A 101 6.84 -20.65 -14.97
CA ASP A 101 8.02 -21.52 -14.87
C ASP A 101 8.82 -21.31 -13.56
N SER A 102 8.32 -20.49 -12.64
CA SER A 102 9.01 -20.19 -11.39
C SER A 102 8.84 -21.31 -10.37
N ILE A 103 9.92 -21.63 -9.67
CA ILE A 103 9.87 -22.51 -8.49
C ILE A 103 9.69 -21.64 -7.24
N ILE A 104 8.62 -21.90 -6.49
CA ILE A 104 8.37 -21.23 -5.21
C ILE A 104 8.79 -22.10 -4.04
N ALA A 105 9.23 -21.45 -2.97
CA ALA A 105 9.57 -22.03 -1.68
C ALA A 105 8.56 -21.53 -0.65
N LEU A 106 7.72 -22.43 -0.16
CA LEU A 106 6.75 -22.16 0.89
C LEU A 106 7.30 -22.65 2.22
N PRO A 107 7.54 -21.75 3.19
CA PRO A 107 7.86 -22.18 4.54
C PRO A 107 6.69 -22.96 5.12
N GLU A 108 6.97 -24.13 5.67
CA GLU A 108 6.02 -24.86 6.49
C GLU A 108 5.97 -24.18 7.85
N LEU A 109 4.90 -23.43 8.11
CA LEU A 109 4.73 -22.66 9.33
C LEU A 109 3.76 -23.39 10.26
N GLU A 110 4.25 -23.72 11.45
CA GLU A 110 3.42 -24.20 12.53
C GLU A 110 3.14 -23.06 13.51
N GLN A 111 1.88 -22.71 13.73
CA GLN A 111 1.49 -21.72 14.72
C GLN A 111 0.93 -22.41 15.97
N ARG A 112 1.36 -21.96 17.15
CA ARG A 112 0.85 -22.46 18.43
C ARG A 112 0.88 -21.40 19.52
N VAL A 113 -0.03 -21.53 20.49
CA VAL A 113 0.01 -20.77 21.76
C VAL A 113 0.56 -21.69 22.84
N THR A 114 1.59 -21.23 23.55
CA THR A 114 2.32 -22.04 24.55
C THR A 114 3.06 -21.14 25.55
N THR A 115 3.88 -21.72 26.42
CA THR A 115 4.84 -20.97 27.26
C THR A 115 6.25 -21.11 26.72
N LEU A 116 7.14 -20.15 27.03
CA LEU A 116 8.54 -20.24 26.63
C LEU A 116 9.20 -21.54 27.13
N LYS A 117 8.91 -21.93 28.37
CA LYS A 117 9.39 -23.19 28.95
C LYS A 117 8.96 -24.41 28.13
N SER A 118 7.66 -24.50 27.82
CA SER A 118 7.13 -25.63 27.05
C SER A 118 7.69 -25.67 25.62
N LEU A 119 8.01 -24.51 25.04
CA LEU A 119 8.66 -24.41 23.74
C LEU A 119 10.13 -24.87 23.80
N MET A 120 10.86 -24.51 24.87
CA MET A 120 12.24 -24.95 25.09
C MET A 120 12.35 -26.45 25.38
N ASP A 121 11.34 -27.03 26.05
CA ASP A 121 11.27 -28.45 26.35
C ASP A 121 10.81 -29.30 25.14
N ASP A 122 10.45 -28.69 24.02
CA ASP A 122 9.98 -29.39 22.82
C ASP A 122 11.14 -30.04 22.05
N THR A 123 11.31 -31.35 22.26
CA THR A 123 12.34 -32.17 21.59
C THR A 123 12.15 -32.31 20.08
N SER A 124 11.02 -31.87 19.51
CA SER A 124 10.80 -31.85 18.06
C SER A 124 11.49 -30.69 17.35
N LEU A 125 12.01 -29.70 18.10
CA LEU A 125 12.69 -28.54 17.56
C LEU A 125 14.21 -28.75 17.59
N SER A 126 14.86 -28.52 16.44
CA SER A 126 16.33 -28.44 16.39
C SER A 126 16.78 -27.03 16.78
N ASP A 127 17.98 -26.89 17.33
CA ASP A 127 18.52 -25.60 17.77
C ASP A 127 18.54 -24.54 16.67
N ASP A 128 18.69 -24.94 15.41
CA ASP A 128 18.71 -24.06 14.24
C ASP A 128 17.33 -23.68 13.71
N THR A 129 16.25 -24.26 14.26
CA THR A 129 14.87 -24.01 13.81
C THR A 129 14.50 -22.54 13.99
N PRO A 130 14.16 -21.80 12.91
CA PRO A 130 13.70 -20.42 13.03
C PRO A 130 12.33 -20.35 13.70
N VAL A 131 12.20 -19.44 14.67
CA VAL A 131 10.96 -19.18 15.40
C VAL A 131 10.67 -17.68 15.48
N THR A 132 9.40 -17.32 15.29
CA THR A 132 8.89 -15.96 15.53
C THR A 132 7.97 -16.00 16.73
N ILE A 133 8.30 -15.25 17.78
CA ILE A 133 7.59 -15.22 19.05
C ILE A 133 6.88 -13.87 19.19
N ARG A 134 5.59 -13.92 19.49
CA ARG A 134 4.74 -12.77 19.78
C ARG A 134 4.28 -12.88 21.23
N TYR A 135 4.52 -11.84 22.02
CA TYR A 135 4.16 -11.81 23.43
C TYR A 135 3.84 -10.39 23.89
N THR A 136 3.15 -10.27 25.03
CA THR A 136 2.93 -8.97 25.67
C THR A 136 3.95 -8.79 26.78
N GLU A 137 4.87 -7.85 26.61
CA GLU A 137 5.79 -7.48 27.66
C GLU A 137 5.09 -6.54 28.65
N GLU A 138 5.17 -6.89 29.93
CA GLU A 138 4.71 -6.04 31.02
C GLU A 138 5.91 -5.42 31.72
N THR A 139 6.05 -4.10 31.63
CA THR A 139 7.04 -3.35 32.41
C THR A 139 6.36 -2.67 33.59
N ARG A 140 7.05 -2.72 34.73
CA ARG A 140 6.62 -2.09 35.98
C ARG A 140 7.65 -1.08 36.40
N GLU A 141 7.27 0.19 36.39
CA GLU A 141 8.14 1.30 36.73
C GLU A 141 7.57 2.05 37.93
N LYS A 142 8.43 2.31 38.92
CA LYS A 142 8.06 3.18 40.04
C LYS A 142 8.22 4.63 39.61
N THR A 143 7.17 5.41 39.78
CA THR A 143 7.10 6.82 39.39
C THR A 143 6.06 7.54 40.25
N THR A 144 5.64 8.74 39.87
CA THR A 144 4.56 9.53 40.49
C THR A 144 3.62 10.04 39.39
N LEU A 145 2.38 10.42 39.73
CA LEU A 145 1.49 11.02 38.73
C LEU A 145 2.06 12.32 38.16
N GLN A 146 2.80 13.08 38.98
CA GLN A 146 3.45 14.31 38.56
C GLN A 146 4.60 14.09 37.55
N GLU A 147 5.40 13.03 37.75
CA GLU A 147 6.42 12.64 36.77
C GLU A 147 5.79 12.16 35.48
N LEU A 148 4.72 11.35 35.55
CA LEU A 148 3.99 10.88 34.38
C LEU A 148 3.39 12.03 33.56
N GLU A 149 2.87 13.07 34.20
CA GLU A 149 2.39 14.29 33.53
C GLU A 149 3.48 14.99 32.70
N THR A 150 4.74 14.82 33.08
CA THR A 150 5.87 15.44 32.37
C THR A 150 6.45 14.52 31.28
N GLN A 151 6.35 13.20 31.46
CA GLN A 151 7.00 12.21 30.60
C GLN A 151 6.10 11.66 29.49
N GLU A 152 4.79 11.56 29.73
CA GLU A 152 3.84 11.05 28.74
C GLU A 152 3.40 12.17 27.80
N GLU A 153 3.47 11.96 26.49
CA GLU A 153 2.96 12.96 25.53
C GLU A 153 1.44 12.87 25.37
N ASP A 154 0.88 11.67 25.51
CA ASP A 154 -0.54 11.39 25.33
C ASP A 154 -1.25 11.23 26.69
N HIS A 155 -1.89 12.31 27.13
CA HIS A 155 -2.60 12.33 28.42
C HIS A 155 -4.03 11.77 28.34
N ILE A 156 -4.54 11.47 27.13
CA ILE A 156 -5.89 10.96 26.92
C ILE A 156 -5.92 9.44 26.75
N ALA A 157 -4.79 8.83 26.37
CA ALA A 157 -4.63 7.39 26.38
C ALA A 157 -4.77 6.83 27.81
N PRO A 158 -5.50 5.71 28.00
CA PRO A 158 -5.62 5.08 29.30
C PRO A 158 -4.28 4.50 29.74
N ILE A 159 -3.81 4.92 30.91
CA ILE A 159 -2.64 4.33 31.58
C ILE A 159 -3.11 3.45 32.74
N THR A 160 -2.32 2.44 33.08
CA THR A 160 -2.57 1.58 34.24
C THR A 160 -1.52 1.86 35.31
N ILE A 161 -1.98 2.16 36.54
CA ILE A 161 -1.12 2.38 37.70
C ILE A 161 -1.56 1.48 38.86
N VAL A 162 -0.62 1.17 39.75
CA VAL A 162 -0.88 0.54 41.04
C VAL A 162 -0.43 1.48 42.14
N THR A 163 -1.36 1.86 43.02
CA THR A 163 -1.06 2.74 44.17
C THR A 163 -0.27 1.99 45.25
N GLU A 164 0.36 2.69 46.19
CA GLU A 164 1.02 2.03 47.34
C GLU A 164 0.07 1.14 48.16
N GLN A 165 -1.23 1.45 48.13
CA GLN A 165 -2.29 0.70 48.81
C GLN A 165 -2.65 -0.59 48.06
N GLY A 166 -2.04 -0.84 46.88
CA GLY A 166 -2.27 -2.01 46.04
C GLY A 166 -3.49 -1.89 45.12
N GLU A 167 -4.14 -0.72 45.07
CA GLU A 167 -5.26 -0.49 44.15
C GLU A 167 -4.75 -0.36 42.71
N THR A 168 -5.29 -1.17 41.81
CA THR A 168 -4.99 -1.09 40.37
C THR A 168 -6.02 -0.23 39.68
N ILE A 169 -5.58 0.83 39.02
CA ILE A 169 -6.43 1.84 38.40
C ILE A 169 -6.01 1.97 36.93
N THR A 170 -6.98 1.87 36.01
CA THR A 170 -6.77 2.13 34.58
C THR A 170 -7.67 3.28 34.15
N ALA A 171 -7.07 4.41 33.78
CA ALA A 171 -7.79 5.59 33.33
C ALA A 171 -6.85 6.53 32.54
N PRO A 172 -7.38 7.45 31.72
CA PRO A 172 -6.59 8.53 31.12
C PRO A 172 -5.81 9.31 32.17
N LEU A 173 -4.56 9.67 31.85
CA LEU A 173 -3.71 10.42 32.79
C LEU A 173 -4.36 11.74 33.23
N VAL A 174 -5.06 12.43 32.32
CA VAL A 174 -5.83 13.65 32.63
C VAL A 174 -6.93 13.45 33.68
N GLU A 175 -7.50 12.24 33.77
CA GLU A 175 -8.50 11.90 34.77
C GLU A 175 -7.84 11.57 36.11
N LEU A 176 -6.74 10.80 36.07
CA LEU A 176 -5.96 10.45 37.25
C LEU A 176 -5.40 11.68 37.96
N LEU A 177 -4.95 12.70 37.21
CA LEU A 177 -4.46 13.96 37.77
C LEU A 177 -5.54 14.78 38.48
N LYS A 178 -6.82 14.56 38.17
CA LYS A 178 -7.95 15.28 38.78
C LYS A 178 -8.54 14.58 40.01
N ARG A 179 -8.10 13.35 40.30
CA ARG A 179 -8.59 12.57 41.44
C ARG A 179 -8.04 13.14 42.74
N GLU A 180 -8.94 13.56 43.63
CA GLU A 180 -8.58 14.09 44.96
C GLU A 180 -8.15 12.98 45.94
N ASP A 181 -8.51 11.73 45.64
CA ASP A 181 -8.22 10.56 46.46
C ASP A 181 -6.82 9.97 46.22
N ILE A 182 -6.09 10.46 45.22
CA ILE A 182 -4.72 10.04 44.90
C ILE A 182 -3.78 11.22 45.11
N ASP A 183 -2.80 11.06 46.00
CA ASP A 183 -1.71 12.03 46.11
C ASP A 183 -0.80 11.94 44.87
N GLN A 184 -0.70 13.05 44.13
CA GLN A 184 0.05 13.12 42.88
C GLN A 184 1.57 12.91 43.06
N GLN A 185 2.09 13.15 44.26
CA GLN A 185 3.51 12.96 44.59
C GLN A 185 3.79 11.61 45.25
N ALA A 186 2.75 10.86 45.61
CA ALA A 186 2.93 9.54 46.18
C ALA A 186 3.50 8.56 45.14
N PRO A 187 4.34 7.59 45.56
CA PRO A 187 4.86 6.58 44.66
C PRO A 187 3.72 5.75 44.07
N VAL A 188 3.69 5.64 42.75
CA VAL A 188 2.83 4.71 42.02
C VAL A 188 3.69 3.78 41.17
N THR A 189 3.19 2.58 40.88
CA THR A 189 3.82 1.69 39.90
C THR A 189 3.03 1.78 38.60
N GLN A 190 3.61 2.37 37.56
CA GLN A 190 3.02 2.34 36.23
C GLN A 190 3.22 0.94 35.63
N ILE A 191 2.15 0.37 35.08
CA ILE A 191 2.16 -0.87 34.32
C ILE A 191 1.99 -0.53 32.84
N ARG A 192 3.01 -0.80 32.03
CA ARG A 192 2.93 -0.68 30.57
C ARG A 192 2.89 -2.08 29.96
N LYS A 193 1.95 -2.27 29.02
CA LYS A 193 1.82 -3.50 28.24
C LYS A 193 2.11 -3.20 26.78
N GLN A 194 3.15 -3.83 26.24
CA GLN A 194 3.55 -3.63 24.85
C GLN A 194 3.58 -4.97 24.12
N LYS A 195 2.97 -5.01 22.94
CA LYS A 195 3.09 -6.17 22.05
C LYS A 195 4.49 -6.20 21.47
N GLN A 196 5.21 -7.28 21.71
CA GLN A 196 6.56 -7.49 21.22
C GLN A 196 6.58 -8.65 20.22
N VAL A 197 7.51 -8.56 19.26
CA VAL A 197 7.77 -9.60 18.27
C VAL A 197 9.27 -9.85 18.25
N LYS A 198 9.69 -11.10 18.44
CA LYS A 198 11.09 -11.51 18.36
C LYS A 198 11.25 -12.64 17.35
N GLN A 199 12.24 -12.51 16.46
CA GLN A 199 12.65 -13.58 15.56
C GLN A 199 14.00 -14.12 16.02
N LEU A 200 14.06 -15.42 16.29
CA LEU A 200 15.28 -16.07 16.76
C LEU A 200 15.29 -17.55 16.34
N LYS A 201 16.37 -18.25 16.67
CA LYS A 201 16.47 -19.70 16.53
C LYS A 201 16.04 -20.39 17.83
N ALA A 202 15.53 -21.62 17.75
CA ALA A 202 15.07 -22.37 18.93
C ALA A 202 16.17 -22.51 20.00
N GLY A 203 17.43 -22.73 19.61
CA GLY A 203 18.56 -22.81 20.54
C GLY A 203 18.86 -21.51 21.30
N ALA A 204 18.38 -20.37 20.80
CA ALA A 204 18.54 -19.06 21.43
C ALA A 204 17.34 -18.65 22.33
N LEU A 205 16.33 -19.53 22.49
CA LEU A 205 15.14 -19.24 23.31
C LEU A 205 15.49 -18.90 24.76
N ALA A 206 16.48 -19.59 25.33
CA ALA A 206 16.95 -19.37 26.70
C ALA A 206 17.51 -17.95 26.92
N GLU A 207 18.07 -17.34 25.87
CA GLU A 207 18.68 -16.01 25.91
C GLU A 207 17.70 -14.91 25.46
N SER A 208 16.44 -15.27 25.16
CA SER A 208 15.44 -14.33 24.63
C SER A 208 15.03 -13.23 25.62
N GLY A 209 15.30 -13.41 26.91
CA GLY A 209 14.85 -12.51 27.98
C GLY A 209 13.34 -12.56 28.26
N ILE A 210 12.63 -13.51 27.66
CA ILE A 210 11.20 -13.73 27.91
C ILE A 210 11.07 -14.59 29.19
N PRO A 211 10.13 -14.30 30.11
CA PRO A 211 9.91 -15.14 31.27
C PRO A 211 9.45 -16.56 30.87
N GLU A 212 9.99 -17.59 31.50
CA GLU A 212 9.70 -19.01 31.18
C GLU A 212 8.20 -19.37 31.16
N ASN A 213 7.42 -18.78 32.06
CA ASN A 213 5.99 -19.05 32.21
C ASN A 213 5.10 -18.05 31.45
N GLN A 214 5.68 -17.11 30.71
CA GLN A 214 4.93 -16.17 29.89
C GLN A 214 4.21 -16.93 28.79
N GLU A 215 2.91 -16.67 28.62
CA GLU A 215 2.18 -17.13 27.44
C GLU A 215 2.68 -16.39 26.20
N ILE A 216 2.99 -17.16 25.17
CA ILE A 216 3.53 -16.70 23.89
C ILE A 216 2.73 -17.32 22.75
N SER A 217 2.53 -16.56 21.68
CA SER A 217 2.15 -17.10 20.38
C SER A 217 3.42 -17.26 19.56
N VAL A 218 3.68 -18.46 19.04
CA VAL A 218 4.90 -18.76 18.29
C VAL A 218 4.56 -19.33 16.92
N THR A 219 5.27 -18.84 15.92
CA THR A 219 5.32 -19.40 14.57
C THR A 219 6.67 -20.10 14.39
N ILE A 220 6.65 -21.39 14.10
CA ILE A 220 7.82 -22.26 13.97
C ILE A 220 7.97 -22.63 12.48
N SER A 221 9.16 -22.42 11.92
CA SER A 221 9.47 -22.83 10.55
C SER A 221 9.95 -24.29 10.54
N ARG A 222 9.10 -25.22 10.08
CA ARG A 222 9.35 -26.66 10.04
C ARG A 222 10.12 -27.14 8.81
N GLY A 223 10.39 -26.24 7.88
CA GLY A 223 11.07 -26.54 6.65
C GLY A 223 10.56 -25.66 5.53
N VAL A 224 10.92 -26.04 4.31
CA VAL A 224 10.50 -25.36 3.09
C VAL A 224 10.01 -26.41 2.11
N GLN A 225 8.74 -26.30 1.73
CA GLN A 225 8.18 -27.04 0.61
C GLN A 225 8.49 -26.27 -0.67
N LYS A 226 9.16 -26.89 -1.62
CA LYS A 226 9.32 -26.33 -2.97
C LYS A 226 8.16 -26.79 -3.85
N LEU A 227 7.51 -25.86 -4.53
CA LEU A 227 6.46 -26.15 -5.51
C LEU A 227 6.85 -25.51 -6.85
N ASP A 228 6.60 -26.24 -7.93
CA ASP A 228 6.64 -25.70 -9.27
C ASP A 228 5.25 -25.11 -9.60
N ILE A 229 5.20 -23.84 -9.99
CA ILE A 229 3.95 -23.18 -10.35
C ILE A 229 3.29 -23.91 -11.53
N ALA A 230 4.07 -24.37 -12.51
CA ALA A 230 3.59 -25.10 -13.68
C ALA A 230 2.84 -26.38 -13.29
N GLU A 231 3.34 -27.10 -12.29
CA GLU A 231 2.71 -28.33 -11.76
C GLU A 231 1.41 -28.04 -10.99
N LEU A 232 1.27 -26.85 -10.39
CA LEU A 232 0.07 -26.48 -9.64
C LEU A 232 -1.11 -26.10 -10.54
N ILE A 233 -0.84 -25.46 -11.69
CA ILE A 233 -1.87 -24.84 -12.53
C ILE A 233 -2.14 -25.59 -13.84
N ASP A 234 -1.44 -26.70 -14.12
CA ASP A 234 -1.54 -27.47 -15.38
C ASP A 234 -1.22 -26.58 -16.61
N SER A 235 -0.01 -26.01 -16.64
CA SER A 235 0.38 -24.87 -17.50
C SER A 235 0.78 -25.19 -18.95
N ASP A 236 0.18 -26.19 -19.59
CA ASP A 236 0.64 -26.65 -20.92
C ASP A 236 0.23 -25.74 -22.11
N SER A 237 -0.51 -24.66 -21.87
CA SER A 237 -0.98 -23.75 -22.94
C SER A 237 -0.10 -22.51 -23.11
N GLU A 238 0.05 -22.04 -24.35
CA GLU A 238 0.79 -20.80 -24.67
C GLU A 238 0.23 -19.58 -23.91
N GLU A 239 -1.09 -19.51 -23.70
CA GLU A 239 -1.73 -18.43 -22.92
C GLU A 239 -1.26 -18.42 -21.46
N MET A 240 -1.01 -19.59 -20.86
CA MET A 240 -0.50 -19.67 -19.50
C MET A 240 0.97 -19.25 -19.42
N GLN A 241 1.76 -19.47 -20.46
CA GLN A 241 3.19 -19.10 -20.51
C GLN A 241 3.40 -17.58 -20.60
N ASP A 242 2.48 -16.84 -21.23
CA ASP A 242 2.47 -15.37 -21.28
C ASP A 242 1.66 -14.73 -20.14
N SER A 243 1.46 -15.46 -19.03
CA SER A 243 0.78 -14.94 -17.85
C SER A 243 1.76 -14.73 -16.69
N LEU A 244 1.43 -13.78 -15.81
CA LEU A 244 2.04 -13.63 -14.50
C LEU A 244 1.06 -14.08 -13.42
N PHE A 245 1.60 -14.66 -12.35
CA PHE A 245 0.82 -15.12 -11.20
C PHE A 245 1.13 -14.25 -9.99
N TYR A 246 0.14 -13.55 -9.50
CA TYR A 246 0.23 -12.88 -8.21
C TYR A 246 -0.02 -13.91 -7.10
N LEU A 247 0.97 -14.06 -6.24
CA LEU A 247 0.96 -14.99 -5.12
C LEU A 247 0.75 -14.24 -3.82
N HIS A 248 -0.16 -14.77 -3.00
CA HIS A 248 -0.45 -14.21 -1.69
C HIS A 248 -0.75 -15.33 -0.68
N ARG A 249 -0.07 -15.30 0.47
CA ARG A 249 -0.32 -16.25 1.56
C ARG A 249 -1.35 -15.66 2.51
N VAL A 250 -2.48 -16.36 2.69
CA VAL A 250 -3.61 -15.84 3.47
C VAL A 250 -3.23 -15.66 4.93
N THR A 251 -3.52 -14.47 5.47
CA THR A 251 -3.29 -14.05 6.85
C THR A 251 -4.61 -13.69 7.53
N GLU A 252 -4.55 -13.42 8.84
CA GLU A 252 -5.75 -12.93 9.56
C GLU A 252 -6.16 -11.49 9.18
N GLU A 253 -5.30 -10.76 8.47
CA GLU A 253 -5.58 -9.39 8.01
C GLU A 253 -6.47 -9.38 6.75
N ASP A 254 -6.62 -10.52 6.07
CA ASP A 254 -7.36 -10.65 4.81
C ASP A 254 -8.88 -10.76 5.01
N ILE A 255 -9.42 -9.86 5.82
CA ILE A 255 -10.84 -9.82 6.21
C ILE A 255 -11.79 -9.50 5.05
N GLN A 256 -11.27 -8.91 3.96
CA GLN A 256 -12.02 -8.57 2.75
C GLN A 256 -12.03 -9.71 1.71
N GLY A 257 -11.51 -10.89 2.06
CA GLY A 257 -11.50 -12.03 1.16
C GLY A 257 -10.55 -11.85 -0.03
N LEU A 258 -10.76 -12.65 -1.08
CA LEU A 258 -10.01 -12.54 -2.33
C LEU A 258 -10.07 -11.14 -2.95
N TRP A 259 -11.21 -10.45 -2.85
CA TRP A 259 -11.37 -9.11 -3.40
C TRP A 259 -10.33 -8.14 -2.84
N GLY A 260 -10.21 -8.07 -1.51
CA GLY A 260 -9.23 -7.20 -0.84
C GLY A 260 -7.78 -7.63 -1.09
N ILE A 261 -7.52 -8.93 -1.17
CA ILE A 261 -6.20 -9.48 -1.49
C ILE A 261 -5.74 -9.01 -2.88
N ILE A 262 -6.60 -9.18 -3.90
CA ILE A 262 -6.29 -8.79 -5.28
C ILE A 262 -6.12 -7.27 -5.37
N GLN A 263 -7.06 -6.51 -4.80
CA GLN A 263 -7.06 -5.05 -4.84
C GLN A 263 -5.80 -4.47 -4.18
N THR A 264 -5.49 -4.91 -2.95
CA THR A 264 -4.30 -4.48 -2.20
C THR A 264 -3.02 -4.88 -2.93
N GLY A 265 -2.99 -6.08 -3.51
CA GLY A 265 -1.92 -6.56 -4.36
C GLY A 265 -1.62 -5.63 -5.53
N LEU A 266 -2.64 -5.31 -6.33
CA LEU A 266 -2.51 -4.41 -7.47
C LEU A 266 -2.07 -3.00 -7.04
N ILE A 267 -2.75 -2.40 -6.06
CA ILE A 267 -2.41 -1.05 -5.58
C ILE A 267 -0.95 -0.97 -5.12
N ARG A 268 -0.50 -1.94 -4.31
CA ARG A 268 0.86 -1.94 -3.78
C ARG A 268 1.91 -2.13 -4.86
N ASN A 269 1.75 -3.11 -5.75
CA ASN A 269 2.75 -3.42 -6.78
C ASN A 269 2.86 -2.30 -7.82
N PHE A 270 1.74 -1.73 -8.28
CA PHE A 270 1.76 -0.63 -9.24
C PHE A 270 2.33 0.67 -8.64
N ARG A 271 2.08 0.92 -7.35
CA ARG A 271 2.67 2.05 -6.62
C ARG A 271 4.16 1.85 -6.36
N GLN A 272 4.61 0.62 -6.06
CA GLN A 272 6.03 0.32 -5.89
C GLN A 272 6.80 0.68 -7.15
N GLY A 273 6.22 0.42 -8.32
CA GLY A 273 6.78 0.80 -9.62
C GLY A 273 8.07 0.07 -9.96
N ILE A 274 8.55 0.30 -11.18
CA ILE A 274 9.77 -0.30 -11.70
C ILE A 274 10.82 0.77 -12.03
N ARG A 275 12.07 0.36 -12.15
CA ARG A 275 13.15 1.23 -12.60
C ARG A 275 13.43 0.94 -14.07
N LEU A 276 13.26 1.96 -14.91
CA LEU A 276 13.51 1.88 -16.35
C LEU A 276 14.76 2.66 -16.69
N GLN A 277 15.57 2.13 -17.59
CA GLN A 277 16.73 2.85 -18.11
C GLN A 277 16.32 3.58 -19.39
N ARG A 278 16.28 4.92 -19.34
CA ARG A 278 15.94 5.80 -20.46
C ARG A 278 17.10 6.76 -20.71
N ASP A 279 17.62 6.76 -21.95
CA ASP A 279 18.70 7.64 -22.40
C ASP A 279 19.93 7.67 -21.47
N GLY A 280 20.28 6.51 -20.90
CA GLY A 280 21.40 6.36 -19.96
C GLY A 280 21.11 6.81 -18.52
N SER A 281 19.86 7.20 -18.21
CA SER A 281 19.39 7.57 -16.87
C SER A 281 18.36 6.57 -16.34
N GLU A 282 18.46 6.22 -15.05
CA GLU A 282 17.50 5.34 -14.38
C GLU A 282 16.30 6.16 -13.89
N GLN A 283 15.14 5.95 -14.50
CA GLN A 283 13.88 6.60 -14.14
C GLN A 283 12.95 5.59 -13.46
N LYS A 284 12.49 5.92 -12.25
CA LYS A 284 11.44 5.12 -11.60
C LYS A 284 10.08 5.46 -12.19
N VAL A 285 9.42 4.46 -12.76
CA VAL A 285 8.07 4.57 -13.33
C VAL A 285 7.10 3.80 -12.44
N SER A 286 6.04 4.47 -12.02
CA SER A 286 5.05 3.96 -11.07
C SER A 286 3.70 4.59 -11.34
N VAL A 287 2.63 3.85 -11.07
CA VAL A 287 1.25 4.30 -11.28
C VAL A 287 0.49 4.22 -9.97
N LEU A 288 -0.28 5.26 -9.66
CA LEU A 288 -1.13 5.30 -8.48
C LEU A 288 -2.51 4.75 -8.86
N ILE A 289 -2.91 3.66 -8.22
CA ILE A 289 -4.28 3.16 -8.25
C ILE A 289 -4.98 3.69 -6.99
N PRO A 290 -6.05 4.50 -7.11
CA PRO A 290 -6.83 4.95 -5.96
C PRO A 290 -7.42 3.79 -5.15
N ALA A 291 -7.58 3.98 -3.85
CA ALA A 291 -8.12 2.93 -2.96
C ALA A 291 -9.61 2.66 -3.19
N ASP A 292 -10.33 3.57 -3.84
CA ASP A 292 -11.74 3.48 -4.22
C ASP A 292 -11.92 3.20 -5.72
N ALA A 293 -10.85 2.80 -6.43
CA ALA A 293 -10.90 2.60 -7.88
C ALA A 293 -11.80 1.43 -8.33
N ASP A 294 -12.12 0.52 -7.42
CA ASP A 294 -13.02 -0.62 -7.60
C ASP A 294 -14.49 -0.31 -7.27
N GLU A 295 -14.78 0.85 -6.67
CA GLU A 295 -16.13 1.25 -6.33
C GLU A 295 -17.00 1.47 -7.58
N PRO A 296 -18.31 1.18 -7.52
CA PRO A 296 -19.21 1.47 -8.63
C PRO A 296 -19.18 2.95 -9.02
N LEU A 297 -19.25 3.20 -10.33
CA LEU A 297 -19.35 4.55 -10.87
C LEU A 297 -20.65 5.22 -10.37
N PRO A 298 -20.75 6.56 -10.36
CA PRO A 298 -21.98 7.27 -9.97
C PRO A 298 -23.22 6.87 -10.78
N THR A 299 -23.02 6.27 -11.96
CA THR A 299 -24.06 5.72 -12.83
C THR A 299 -24.60 4.36 -12.36
N GLY A 300 -24.01 3.77 -11.31
CA GLY A 300 -24.29 2.41 -10.84
C GLY A 300 -23.61 1.31 -11.66
N LEU A 301 -22.79 1.65 -12.65
CA LEU A 301 -22.01 0.69 -13.43
C LEU A 301 -20.72 0.31 -12.69
N SER A 302 -20.25 -0.93 -12.86
CA SER A 302 -18.95 -1.36 -12.33
C SER A 302 -17.81 -0.52 -12.91
N SER A 303 -16.86 -0.14 -12.06
CA SER A 303 -15.63 0.50 -12.50
C SER A 303 -14.74 -0.44 -13.32
N PHE A 304 -13.72 0.12 -13.96
CA PHE A 304 -12.72 -0.65 -14.70
C PHE A 304 -12.05 -1.69 -13.80
N LEU A 305 -11.53 -1.27 -12.64
CA LEU A 305 -10.89 -2.18 -11.69
C LEU A 305 -11.90 -3.17 -11.10
N GLY A 306 -13.12 -2.72 -10.76
CA GLY A 306 -14.16 -3.59 -10.20
C GLY A 306 -14.55 -4.76 -11.12
N LYS A 307 -14.53 -4.56 -12.45
CA LYS A 307 -14.74 -5.66 -13.42
C LYS A 307 -13.61 -6.67 -13.39
N ILE A 308 -12.37 -6.19 -13.41
CA ILE A 308 -11.18 -7.05 -13.34
C ILE A 308 -11.20 -7.85 -12.03
N LEU A 309 -11.45 -7.20 -10.88
CA LEU A 309 -11.52 -7.86 -9.59
C LEU A 309 -12.60 -8.94 -9.56
N HIS A 310 -13.79 -8.66 -10.09
CA HIS A 310 -14.86 -9.63 -10.18
C HIS A 310 -14.45 -10.89 -10.95
N ASP A 311 -13.85 -10.72 -12.12
CA ASP A 311 -13.38 -11.83 -12.95
C ASP A 311 -12.27 -12.61 -12.24
N LYS A 312 -11.31 -11.91 -11.61
CA LYS A 312 -10.20 -12.53 -10.87
C LYS A 312 -10.67 -13.32 -9.65
N VAL A 313 -11.63 -12.82 -8.87
CA VAL A 313 -12.19 -13.58 -7.75
C VAL A 313 -12.72 -14.94 -8.22
N SER A 314 -13.40 -14.99 -9.37
CA SER A 314 -13.96 -16.25 -9.91
C SER A 314 -12.96 -17.20 -10.56
N THR A 315 -11.75 -16.72 -10.87
CA THR A 315 -10.71 -17.46 -11.63
C THR A 315 -9.41 -17.65 -10.84
N SER A 316 -9.40 -17.28 -9.56
CA SER A 316 -8.25 -17.46 -8.67
C SER A 316 -8.14 -18.91 -8.22
N TYR A 317 -6.91 -19.38 -8.09
CA TYR A 317 -6.62 -20.69 -7.55
C TYR A 317 -6.30 -20.58 -6.06
N VAL A 318 -6.74 -21.58 -5.29
CA VAL A 318 -6.48 -21.69 -3.85
C VAL A 318 -5.76 -23.01 -3.59
N TYR A 319 -4.50 -22.93 -3.19
CA TYR A 319 -3.73 -24.10 -2.76
C TYR A 319 -3.82 -24.26 -1.25
N ASN A 320 -4.33 -25.40 -0.77
CA ASN A 320 -4.44 -25.69 0.65
C ASN A 320 -3.23 -26.51 1.15
N PHE A 321 -2.50 -25.97 2.13
CA PHE A 321 -1.28 -26.61 2.66
C PHE A 321 -1.56 -27.91 3.41
N ASN A 322 -2.75 -28.10 3.97
CA ASN A 322 -3.07 -29.31 4.74
C ASN A 322 -3.42 -30.47 3.82
N THR A 323 -4.28 -30.23 2.83
CA THR A 323 -4.74 -31.28 1.92
C THR A 323 -3.84 -31.46 0.70
N HIS A 324 -2.93 -30.51 0.43
CA HIS A 324 -2.08 -30.50 -0.77
C HIS A 324 -2.90 -30.53 -2.06
N THR A 325 -4.05 -29.83 -2.06
CA THR A 325 -4.98 -29.80 -3.19
C THR A 325 -5.24 -28.38 -3.64
N MET A 326 -5.41 -28.22 -4.95
CA MET A 326 -5.90 -27.01 -5.57
C MET A 326 -7.42 -26.96 -5.55
N GLY A 327 -7.96 -25.79 -5.25
CA GLY A 327 -9.38 -25.46 -5.32
C GLY A 327 -9.61 -24.09 -5.97
N TYR A 328 -10.88 -23.71 -6.08
CA TYR A 328 -11.33 -22.47 -6.72
C TYR A 328 -12.43 -21.78 -5.91
N ASP A 329 -12.60 -22.12 -4.63
CA ASP A 329 -13.70 -21.58 -3.82
C ASP A 329 -13.38 -20.14 -3.39
N PRO A 330 -14.04 -19.12 -3.95
CA PRO A 330 -13.73 -17.74 -3.65
C PRO A 330 -14.29 -17.27 -2.30
N ASP A 331 -15.26 -18.01 -1.76
CA ASP A 331 -16.05 -17.61 -0.58
C ASP A 331 -15.44 -18.14 0.73
N LEU A 332 -14.41 -18.98 0.65
CA LEU A 332 -13.80 -19.61 1.81
C LEU A 332 -12.27 -19.57 1.76
N ILE A 333 -11.68 -18.46 2.22
CA ILE A 333 -10.25 -18.37 2.51
C ILE A 333 -9.96 -18.66 3.98
N ARG A 334 -8.87 -19.38 4.25
CA ARG A 334 -8.46 -19.83 5.59
C ARG A 334 -7.07 -19.30 5.93
N PRO A 335 -6.98 -18.31 6.84
CA PRO A 335 -5.71 -17.78 7.32
C PRO A 335 -4.72 -18.86 7.76
N GLY A 336 -3.46 -18.70 7.34
CA GLY A 336 -2.35 -19.58 7.69
C GLY A 336 -2.33 -20.94 6.97
N GLN A 337 -3.39 -21.29 6.23
CA GLN A 337 -3.56 -22.62 5.62
C GLN A 337 -3.57 -22.62 4.10
N GLU A 338 -3.62 -21.44 3.47
CA GLU A 338 -3.85 -21.33 2.03
C GLU A 338 -2.89 -20.34 1.35
N LEU A 339 -2.51 -20.69 0.12
CA LEU A 339 -1.84 -19.82 -0.84
C LEU A 339 -2.83 -19.51 -1.96
N ILE A 340 -3.00 -18.23 -2.27
CA ILE A 340 -3.81 -17.76 -3.39
C ILE A 340 -2.88 -17.51 -4.58
N LEU A 341 -3.26 -18.03 -5.75
CA LEU A 341 -2.60 -17.77 -7.02
C LEU A 341 -3.60 -17.08 -7.96
N ILE A 342 -3.25 -15.89 -8.41
CA ILE A 342 -4.14 -15.04 -9.21
C ILE A 342 -3.47 -14.81 -10.56
N ARG A 343 -4.05 -15.37 -11.62
CA ARG A 343 -3.51 -15.24 -12.97
C ARG A 343 -3.82 -13.87 -13.53
N PHE A 344 -2.81 -13.22 -14.11
CA PHE A 344 -2.94 -12.04 -14.95
C PHE A 344 -2.23 -12.30 -16.27
N SER A 345 -2.91 -12.13 -17.39
CA SER A 345 -2.21 -12.08 -18.68
C SER A 345 -1.34 -10.83 -18.76
N SER A 346 -0.27 -10.89 -19.55
CA SER A 346 0.56 -9.72 -19.88
C SER A 346 -0.30 -8.54 -20.35
N ASP A 347 -1.28 -8.78 -21.22
CA ASP A 347 -2.18 -7.75 -21.74
C ASP A 347 -3.07 -7.11 -20.67
N GLU A 348 -3.58 -7.89 -19.70
CA GLU A 348 -4.37 -7.34 -18.60
C GLU A 348 -3.55 -6.37 -17.74
N ILE A 349 -2.29 -6.72 -17.43
CA ILE A 349 -1.41 -5.86 -16.63
C ILE A 349 -1.09 -4.58 -17.41
N LYS A 350 -0.82 -4.68 -18.72
CA LYS A 350 -0.63 -3.52 -19.60
C LYS A 350 -1.86 -2.62 -19.59
N GLN A 351 -3.06 -3.19 -19.75
CA GLN A 351 -4.32 -2.44 -19.73
C GLN A 351 -4.54 -1.71 -18.40
N ILE A 352 -4.27 -2.36 -17.26
CA ILE A 352 -4.35 -1.73 -15.94
C ILE A 352 -3.37 -0.57 -15.84
N TYR A 353 -2.12 -0.78 -16.22
CA TYR A 353 -1.08 0.25 -16.19
C TYR A 353 -1.50 1.46 -17.02
N GLN A 354 -1.88 1.21 -18.27
CA GLN A 354 -2.27 2.21 -19.26
C GLN A 354 -3.46 3.05 -18.81
N PHE A 355 -4.50 2.41 -18.27
CA PHE A 355 -5.71 3.08 -17.78
C PHE A 355 -5.39 4.10 -16.69
N PHE A 356 -4.60 3.71 -15.69
CA PHE A 356 -4.28 4.59 -14.57
C PHE A 356 -3.15 5.58 -14.90
N ALA A 357 -2.25 5.26 -15.83
CA ALA A 357 -1.27 6.20 -16.36
C ALA A 357 -1.93 7.35 -17.13
N GLU A 358 -2.96 7.07 -17.96
CA GLU A 358 -3.75 8.10 -18.64
C GLU A 358 -4.49 9.02 -17.65
N GLN A 359 -5.07 8.44 -16.61
CA GLN A 359 -5.82 9.21 -15.60
C GLN A 359 -4.92 10.24 -14.90
N ARG A 360 -3.65 9.91 -14.67
CA ARG A 360 -2.63 10.86 -14.15
C ARG A 360 -2.40 12.03 -15.11
N ASN A 361 -2.28 11.77 -16.41
CA ASN A 361 -2.02 12.82 -17.40
C ASN A 361 -3.22 13.76 -17.54
N ASN A 362 -4.44 13.22 -17.61
CA ASN A 362 -5.68 14.03 -17.65
C ASN A 362 -5.83 14.92 -16.40
N THR A 363 -5.46 14.40 -15.23
CA THR A 363 -5.47 15.18 -13.98
C THR A 363 -4.40 16.28 -14.01
N THR A 364 -3.21 15.99 -14.52
CA THR A 364 -2.09 16.95 -14.61
C THR A 364 -2.35 18.06 -15.64
N GLU A 365 -2.95 17.74 -16.79
CA GLU A 365 -3.36 18.73 -17.81
C GLU A 365 -4.45 19.67 -17.30
N THR A 366 -5.38 19.16 -16.49
CA THR A 366 -6.43 19.99 -15.85
C THR A 366 -5.84 21.04 -14.90
N PHE A 367 -4.67 20.77 -14.30
CA PHE A 367 -3.94 21.75 -13.48
C PHE A 367 -2.99 22.67 -14.29
N ALA A 368 -2.63 22.29 -15.52
CA ALA A 368 -1.79 23.09 -16.40
C ALA A 368 -2.58 24.15 -17.20
N ILE A 369 -3.88 23.93 -17.41
CA ILE A 369 -4.81 24.92 -17.98
C ILE A 369 -5.29 25.84 -16.85
N GLY A 370 -4.38 26.63 -16.30
CA GLY A 370 -4.65 27.44 -15.12
C GLY A 370 -3.50 28.33 -14.70
N ARG A 371 -2.93 29.11 -15.62
CA ARG A 371 -2.20 30.34 -15.31
C ARG A 371 -2.40 31.38 -16.39
#